data_AF-A0A542YJH8-F1
#
_entry.id   AF-A0A542YJH8-F1
#
_cell.length_a   1.000
_cell.length_b   1.000
_cell.length_c   1.000
_cell.angle_alpha   90.00
_cell.angle_beta   90.00
_cell.angle_gamma   90.00
#
_symmetry.space_group_name_H-M   'P 1'
#
loop_
_entity.id
_entity.type
_entity.pdbx_description
1 polymer ?
#
loop_
_entity_poly.entity_id
_entity_poly.type
_entity_poly.pdbx_seq_one_letter_code
_entity_poly.pdbx_strand_id
1 'polypeptide(L)'
;MRLVDWLNEHLMTALGPPPTGPYEDVAAEVRGDCPVCRHPMGEHFIDHSASNTVLTCPVPRGGQFDRIEDRPLNEVGMPKRTS
;
A
#
# COMPACT_ATOMS: atom_id res chain seq x y z
N MET A 1 20.44 17.69 -22.68
CA MET A 1 19.14 17.32 -22.09
C MET A 1 19.41 16.33 -20.97
N ARG A 2 18.76 16.49 -19.82
CA ARG A 2 19.02 15.63 -18.65
C ARG A 2 18.35 14.28 -18.86
N LEU A 3 18.91 13.19 -18.32
CA LEU A 3 18.36 11.82 -18.42
C LEU A 3 16.86 11.75 -18.08
N VAL A 4 16.42 12.55 -17.11
CA VAL A 4 15.03 12.63 -16.65
C VAL A 4 14.10 13.13 -17.76
N ASP A 5 14.55 14.09 -18.58
CA ASP A 5 13.73 14.66 -19.65
C ASP A 5 13.48 13.62 -20.75
N TRP A 6 14.53 12.89 -21.15
CA TRP A 6 14.45 11.80 -22.12
C TRP A 6 13.55 10.66 -21.63
N LEU A 7 13.69 10.29 -20.36
CA LEU A 7 12.86 9.24 -19.76
C LEU A 7 11.38 9.64 -19.74
N ASN A 8 11.10 10.88 -19.33
CA ASN A 8 9.74 11.39 -19.28
C ASN A 8 9.10 11.40 -20.68
N GLU A 9 9.82 11.84 -21.71
CA GLU A 9 9.35 11.84 -23.10
C GLU A 9 9.04 10.42 -23.62
N HIS A 10 9.88 9.45 -23.27
CA HIS A 10 9.67 8.05 -23.62
C HIS A 10 8.44 7.45 -22.91
N LEU A 11 8.28 7.75 -21.62
CA LEU A 11 7.15 7.28 -20.82
C LEU A 11 5.82 7.84 -21.32
N MET A 12 5.78 9.12 -21.70
CA MET A 12 4.56 9.74 -22.25
C MET A 12 4.10 9.10 -23.56
N THR A 13 5.05 8.59 -24.38
CA THR A 13 4.71 7.87 -25.62
C THR A 13 4.11 6.50 -25.33
N ALA A 14 4.62 5.79 -24.31
CA ALA A 14 4.18 4.44 -23.98
C ALA A 14 2.90 4.40 -23.12
N LEU A 15 2.76 5.34 -22.18
CA LEU A 15 1.71 5.34 -21.15
C LEU A 15 0.66 6.43 -21.36
N GLY A 16 0.97 7.48 -22.14
CA GLY A 16 0.14 8.67 -22.28
C GLY A 16 0.17 9.58 -21.04
N PRO A 17 -0.52 10.72 -21.09
CA PRO A 17 -0.75 11.53 -19.89
C PRO A 17 -1.55 10.72 -18.86
N PRO A 18 -1.25 10.84 -17.56
CA PRO A 18 -2.05 10.18 -16.55
C PRO A 18 -3.50 10.66 -16.64
N PRO A 19 -4.50 9.77 -16.53
CA PRO A 19 -5.88 10.18 -16.53
C PRO A 19 -6.15 11.07 -15.31
N THR A 20 -6.51 12.34 -15.54
CA THR A 20 -6.93 13.30 -14.50
C THR A 20 -8.46 13.38 -14.38
N GLY A 21 -9.15 12.30 -14.77
CA GLY A 21 -10.61 12.20 -14.78
C GLY A 21 -11.25 12.43 -13.40
N PRO A 22 -12.58 12.55 -13.33
CA PRO A 22 -13.25 12.96 -12.10
C PRO A 22 -12.96 11.96 -10.96
N TYR A 23 -12.37 12.47 -9.87
CA TYR A 23 -12.21 11.71 -8.61
C TYR A 23 -13.56 11.40 -7.93
N GLU A 24 -14.66 11.83 -8.55
CA GLU A 24 -16.05 11.63 -8.16
C GLU A 24 -16.55 10.21 -8.49
N ASP A 25 -15.78 9.40 -9.21
CA ASP A 25 -16.19 8.03 -9.54
C ASP A 25 -16.41 7.23 -8.26
N VAL A 26 -17.69 6.90 -8.06
CA VAL A 26 -18.26 6.09 -6.99
C VAL A 26 -17.25 5.06 -6.49
N ALA A 27 -16.96 5.08 -5.20
CA ALA A 27 -16.12 4.08 -4.55
C ALA A 27 -16.58 2.70 -5.04
N ALA A 28 -15.80 2.11 -5.95
CA ALA A 28 -16.04 0.75 -6.36
C ALA A 28 -16.11 -0.06 -5.07
N GLU A 29 -17.11 -0.94 -4.95
CA GLU A 29 -17.14 -1.90 -3.84
C GLU A 29 -15.73 -2.44 -3.68
N VAL A 30 -15.12 -2.26 -2.51
CA VAL A 30 -13.74 -2.65 -2.27
C VAL A 30 -13.69 -4.18 -2.29
N ARG A 31 -13.57 -4.72 -3.49
CA ARG A 31 -13.43 -6.14 -3.77
C ARG A 31 -11.96 -6.45 -3.64
N GLY A 32 -11.55 -6.85 -2.46
CA GLY A 32 -10.18 -7.22 -2.17
C GLY A 32 -10.04 -7.79 -0.76
N ASP A 33 -9.08 -8.70 -0.62
CA ASP A 33 -8.66 -9.19 0.68
C ASP A 33 -7.66 -8.21 1.29
N CYS A 34 -7.68 -8.07 2.61
CA CYS A 34 -6.71 -7.27 3.33
C CYS A 34 -5.30 -7.82 3.10
N PRO A 35 -4.32 -7.02 2.64
CA PRO A 35 -2.96 -7.50 2.41
C PRO A 35 -2.25 -7.90 3.72
N VAL A 36 -2.86 -7.53 4.85
CA VAL A 36 -2.39 -7.86 6.19
C VAL A 36 -3.00 -9.17 6.67
N CYS A 37 -4.28 -9.20 7.02
CA CYS A 37 -4.88 -10.40 7.60
C CYS A 37 -5.48 -11.38 6.57
N ARG A 38 -5.53 -11.02 5.29
CA ARG A 38 -6.22 -11.74 4.20
C ARG A 38 -7.71 -11.97 4.38
N HIS A 39 -8.35 -11.33 5.36
CA HIS A 39 -9.81 -11.28 5.44
C HIS A 39 -10.39 -10.28 4.45
N PRO A 40 -11.62 -10.47 3.99
CA PRO A 40 -12.32 -9.52 3.12
C PRO A 40 -12.26 -8.08 3.68
N MET A 41 -11.99 -7.09 2.83
CA MET A 41 -11.93 -5.69 3.27
C MET A 41 -13.26 -5.21 3.86
N GLY A 42 -14.39 -5.82 3.46
CA GLY A 42 -15.70 -5.55 4.03
C GLY A 42 -15.85 -5.90 5.51
N GLU A 43 -14.96 -6.71 6.08
CA GLU A 43 -14.93 -7.01 7.53
C GLU A 43 -14.17 -5.95 8.35
N HIS A 44 -13.51 -4.99 7.69
CA HIS A 44 -12.73 -3.96 8.35
C HIS A 44 -13.60 -2.76 8.72
N PHE A 45 -13.30 -2.14 9.87
CA PHE A 45 -13.94 -0.89 10.26
C PHE A 45 -13.11 0.30 9.76
N ILE A 46 -13.72 1.14 8.92
CA ILE A 46 -13.08 2.35 8.39
C ILE A 46 -13.75 3.57 9.03
N ASP A 47 -12.97 4.31 9.81
CA ASP A 47 -13.39 5.54 10.47
C ASP A 47 -12.93 6.76 9.65
N HIS A 48 -13.91 7.54 9.19
CA HIS A 48 -13.72 8.79 8.43
C HIS A 48 -14.08 10.04 9.26
N SER A 49 -14.25 9.92 10.57
CA SER A 49 -14.70 11.02 11.44
C SER A 49 -13.67 12.14 11.64
N ALA A 50 -12.40 11.85 11.41
CA ALA A 50 -11.29 12.81 11.50
C ALA A 50 -10.67 13.10 10.13
N SER A 51 -9.79 14.09 10.07
CA SER A 51 -9.04 14.43 8.84
C SER A 51 -8.19 13.26 8.32
N ASN A 52 -7.79 12.36 9.22
CA ASN A 52 -7.10 11.12 8.89
C ASN A 52 -8.09 9.97 8.94
N THR A 53 -8.26 9.28 7.82
CA THR A 53 -9.01 8.03 7.78
C THR A 53 -8.24 6.94 8.51
N VAL A 54 -8.91 6.24 9.44
CA VAL A 54 -8.32 5.13 10.21
C VAL A 54 -9.00 3.83 9.80
N LEU A 55 -8.21 2.83 9.42
CA LEU A 55 -8.69 1.48 9.10
C LEU A 55 -8.29 0.50 10.20
N THR A 56 -9.27 -0.19 10.78
CA THR A 56 -9.08 -1.15 11.86
C THR A 56 -9.27 -2.58 11.35
N CYS A 57 -8.23 -3.40 11.50
CA CYS A 57 -8.25 -4.82 11.17
C CYS A 57 -9.07 -5.62 12.20
N PRO A 58 -9.98 -6.53 11.78
CA PRO A 58 -10.80 -7.33 12.70
C PRO A 58 -10.02 -8.45 13.39
N VAL A 59 -8.85 -8.82 12.86
CA VAL A 59 -8.02 -9.89 13.41
C VAL A 59 -7.12 -9.32 14.53
N PRO A 60 -7.06 -9.96 15.71
CA PRO A 60 -6.11 -9.59 16.76
C PRO A 60 -4.68 -9.54 16.22
N ARG A 61 -3.89 -8.56 16.69
CA ARG A 61 -2.53 -8.25 16.20
C ARG A 61 -1.44 -9.32 16.49
N GLY A 62 -1.78 -10.60 16.57
CA GLY A 62 -0.85 -11.68 16.93
C GLY A 62 -0.91 -12.92 16.05
N GLY A 63 -1.47 -12.81 14.83
CA GLY A 63 -1.70 -14.00 13.98
C GLY A 63 -0.90 -14.06 12.68
N GLN A 64 -0.52 -12.93 12.09
CA GLN A 64 0.03 -12.91 10.71
C GLN A 64 1.11 -11.84 10.47
N PHE A 65 1.24 -10.88 11.38
CA PHE A 65 2.17 -9.74 11.31
C PHE A 65 3.03 -9.68 12.57
N ASP A 66 3.38 -10.85 13.10
CA ASP A 66 4.52 -10.90 13.99
C ASP A 66 5.68 -10.35 13.17
N ARG A 67 6.24 -9.22 13.62
CA ARG A 67 7.51 -8.71 13.10
C ARG A 67 8.38 -9.92 12.83
N ILE A 68 8.87 -10.06 11.60
CA ILE A 68 9.85 -11.07 11.19
C ILE A 68 10.71 -11.36 12.41
N GLU A 69 10.52 -12.55 12.99
CA GLU A 69 11.08 -13.12 14.22
C GLU A 69 12.15 -12.21 14.85
N ASP A 70 12.08 -11.78 16.12
CA ASP A 70 12.99 -10.91 16.92
C ASP A 70 14.51 -10.91 16.58
N ARG A 71 14.86 -10.78 15.31
CA ARG A 71 16.17 -10.96 14.71
C ARG A 71 16.66 -9.56 14.42
N PRO A 72 17.93 -9.26 14.72
CA PRO A 72 18.49 -7.96 14.46
C PRO A 72 18.34 -7.63 12.97
N LEU A 73 17.74 -6.48 12.66
CA LEU A 73 17.61 -5.99 11.30
C LEU A 73 18.82 -5.11 10.93
N ASN A 74 19.14 -5.02 9.64
CA ASN A 74 20.12 -4.07 9.11
C ASN A 74 19.50 -2.70 8.82
N GLU A 75 20.28 -1.76 8.28
CA GLU A 75 19.88 -0.37 8.00
C GLU A 75 18.70 -0.24 7.01
N VAL A 76 18.42 -1.28 6.21
CA VAL A 76 17.32 -1.32 5.24
C VAL A 76 16.18 -2.24 5.66
N GLY A 77 16.16 -2.69 6.91
CA GLY A 77 15.05 -3.47 7.47
C GLY A 77 15.03 -4.96 7.07
N MET A 78 16.14 -5.51 6.59
CA MET A 78 16.28 -6.96 6.32
C MET A 78 16.94 -7.67 7.50
N PRO A 79 16.71 -8.99 7.70
CA PRO A 79 17.41 -9.76 8.72
C PRO A 79 18.94 -9.69 8.55
N LYS A 80 19.66 -9.37 9.63
CA LYS A 80 21.12 -9.35 9.65
C LYS A 80 21.63 -10.76 9.42
N ARG A 81 22.47 -10.96 8.40
CA ARG A 81 23.14 -12.24 8.16
C ARG A 81 24.07 -12.53 9.33
N THR A 82 23.82 -13.59 10.07
CA THR A 82 24.77 -14.12 11.06
C THR A 82 25.94 -14.71 10.27
N SER A 83 27.11 -14.08 10.37
CA SER A 83 28.38 -14.66 9.94
C SER A 83 28.93 -15.59 11.02
#